data_AF-A0A132PRM4-F1
#
_entry.id   AF-A0A132PRM4-F1
#
_cell.length_a   1.000
_cell.length_b   1.000
_cell.length_c   1.000
_cell.angle_alpha   90.00
_cell.angle_beta   90.00
_cell.angle_gamma   90.00
#
_symmetry.space_group_name_H-M   'P 1'
#
loop_
_entity.id
_entity.type
_entity.pdbx_description
1 polymer ?
#
loop_
_entity_poly.entity_id
_entity_poly.type
_entity_poly.pdbx_seq_one_letter_code
_entity_poly.pdbx_strand_id
1 'polypeptide(L)'
;MGVVIAGVGWLVALSAYDIRRRRLPNWLTLPGAVAILCAATWSGRGSAALAGAAALAALYGIVHVISPRAMGGGDVKLALGVGAMTGAFGLDVWVLAALGAPILTSVVALVALLRGNATVPHGPSMCLASAAAVGLVLV
;
A
#
# COMPACT_ATOMS: atom_id res chain seq x y z
N MET A 1 -10.90 5.09 -16.98
CA MET A 1 -11.72 4.06 -16.30
C MET A 1 -11.01 2.72 -16.16
N GLY A 2 -10.49 2.11 -17.23
CA GLY A 2 -9.82 0.79 -17.15
C GLY A 2 -8.65 0.71 -16.14
N VAL A 3 -7.78 1.72 -16.08
CA VAL A 3 -6.65 1.77 -15.13
C VAL A 3 -7.11 1.82 -13.67
N VAL A 4 -8.18 2.55 -13.38
CA VAL A 4 -8.75 2.66 -12.03
C VAL A 4 -9.34 1.32 -11.59
N ILE A 5 -10.11 0.67 -12.46
CA ILE A 5 -10.70 -0.65 -12.19
C ILE A 5 -9.60 -1.69 -11.96
N ALA A 6 -8.55 -1.69 -12.79
CA ALA A 6 -7.41 -2.59 -12.61
C ALA A 6 -6.66 -2.33 -11.30
N GLY A 7 -6.45 -1.05 -10.95
CA GLY A 7 -5.84 -0.65 -9.68
C GLY A 7 -6.64 -1.10 -8.47
N VAL A 8 -7.96 -0.87 -8.46
CA VAL A 8 -8.86 -1.33 -7.40
C VAL A 8 -8.86 -2.87 -7.31
N GLY A 9 -8.96 -3.56 -8.45
CA GLY A 9 -8.90 -5.03 -8.50
C GLY A 9 -7.60 -5.59 -7.93
N TRP A 10 -6.47 -4.95 -8.21
CA TRP A 10 -5.16 -5.31 -7.66
C TRP A 10 -5.11 -5.12 -6.13
N LEU A 11 -5.58 -3.98 -5.62
CA LEU A 11 -5.65 -3.70 -4.18
C LEU A 11 -6.56 -4.69 -3.44
N VAL A 12 -7.71 -5.02 -4.03
CA VAL A 12 -8.65 -6.02 -3.48
C VAL A 12 -8.03 -7.41 -3.47
N ALA A 13 -7.36 -7.82 -4.56
CA ALA A 13 -6.70 -9.12 -4.63
C ALA A 13 -5.59 -9.26 -3.57
N LEU A 14 -4.77 -8.23 -3.38
CA LEU A 14 -3.73 -8.20 -2.36
C LEU A 14 -4.32 -8.23 -0.95
N SER A 15 -5.36 -7.44 -0.68
CA SER A 15 -6.06 -7.43 0.61
C SER A 15 -6.65 -8.81 0.93
N ALA A 16 -7.30 -9.45 -0.04
CA ALA A 16 -7.87 -10.78 0.12
C ALA A 16 -6.78 -11.83 0.38
N TYR A 17 -5.63 -11.74 -0.31
CA TYR A 17 -4.52 -12.66 -0.10
C TYR A 17 -3.89 -12.46 1.28
N ASP A 18 -3.72 -11.21 1.73
CA ASP A 18 -3.16 -10.91 3.04
C ASP A 18 -4.07 -11.37 4.18
N ILE A 19 -5.38 -11.18 4.06
CA ILE A 19 -6.35 -11.69 5.05
C ILE A 19 -6.33 -13.22 5.13
N ARG A 20 -6.27 -13.91 3.98
CA ARG A 20 -6.36 -15.38 3.93
C ARG A 20 -5.05 -16.09 4.27
N ARG A 21 -3.92 -15.51 3.87
CA ARG A 21 -2.60 -16.18 3.91
C ARG A 21 -1.58 -15.45 4.79
N ARG A 22 -1.89 -14.25 5.30
CA ARG A 22 -0.99 -13.38 6.08
C ARG A 22 0.38 -13.21 5.41
N ARG A 23 0.40 -13.24 4.08
CA ARG A 23 1.60 -13.18 3.24
C ARG A 23 1.23 -12.55 1.91
N LEU A 24 2.00 -11.56 1.49
CA LEU A 24 1.83 -10.93 0.18
C LEU A 24 2.78 -11.58 -0.84
N PRO A 25 2.25 -12.17 -1.93
CA PRO A 25 3.08 -12.87 -2.91
C PRO A 25 3.86 -11.90 -3.80
N ASN A 26 5.14 -12.21 -4.05
CA ASN A 26 6.01 -11.43 -4.95
C ASN A 26 5.44 -11.35 -6.37
N TRP A 27 4.84 -12.45 -6.85
CA TRP A 27 4.28 -12.54 -8.19
C TRP A 27 3.07 -11.63 -8.42
N LEU A 28 2.44 -11.11 -7.36
CA LEU A 28 1.33 -10.16 -7.47
C LEU A 28 1.76 -8.73 -7.11
N THR A 29 2.62 -8.58 -6.10
CA THR A 29 3.08 -7.27 -5.61
C THR A 29 4.03 -6.58 -6.58
N LEU A 30 5.08 -7.27 -7.05
CA LEU A 30 6.11 -6.65 -7.88
C LEU A 30 5.59 -6.31 -9.30
N PRO A 31 4.87 -7.20 -10.00
CA PRO A 31 4.33 -6.85 -11.32
C PRO A 31 3.31 -5.72 -11.24
N GLY A 32 2.52 -5.65 -10.16
CA GLY A 32 1.60 -4.54 -9.94
C GLY A 32 2.34 -3.21 -9.76
N ALA A 33 3.41 -3.18 -8.95
CA ALA A 33 4.23 -1.99 -8.78
C ALA A 33 4.87 -1.52 -10.10
N VAL A 34 5.39 -2.46 -10.90
CA VAL A 34 5.93 -2.15 -12.24
C VAL A 34 4.85 -1.59 -13.15
N ALA A 35 3.67 -2.20 -13.20
CA ALA A 35 2.55 -1.74 -14.02
C ALA A 35 2.11 -0.31 -13.65
N ILE A 36 2.05 -0.01 -12.35
CA ILE A 36 1.72 1.34 -11.85
C ILE A 36 2.79 2.36 -12.27
N LEU A 37 4.07 2.03 -12.12
CA LEU A 37 5.17 2.89 -12.56
C LEU A 37 5.12 3.12 -14.08
N CYS A 38 4.92 2.08 -14.88
CA CYS A 38 4.76 2.21 -16.33
C CYS A 38 3.58 3.13 -16.68
N ALA A 39 2.41 2.92 -16.08
CA ALA A 39 1.24 3.77 -16.30
C ALA A 39 1.51 5.23 -15.90
N ALA A 40 2.16 5.46 -14.77
CA ALA A 40 2.53 6.80 -14.31
C ALA A 40 3.55 7.47 -15.25
N THR A 41 4.55 6.72 -15.75
CA THR A 41 5.54 7.23 -16.70
C THR A 41 4.90 7.65 -18.02
N TRP A 42 4.00 6.84 -18.58
CA TRP A 42 3.23 7.21 -19.78
C TRP A 42 2.31 8.40 -19.56
N SER A 43 1.88 8.63 -18.32
CA SER A 43 1.06 9.79 -17.96
C SER A 43 1.88 11.04 -17.62
N GLY A 44 3.21 11.02 -17.80
CA GLY A 44 4.10 12.14 -17.48
C GLY A 44 4.37 12.34 -15.98
N ARG A 45 3.99 11.38 -15.13
CA ARG A 45 4.05 11.44 -13.65
C ARG A 45 5.05 10.44 -13.06
N GLY A 46 5.94 9.91 -13.91
CA GLY A 46 6.86 8.83 -13.56
C GLY A 46 7.85 9.17 -12.46
N SER A 47 8.39 10.39 -12.45
CA SER A 47 9.32 10.85 -11.41
C SER A 47 8.67 10.93 -10.04
N ALA A 48 7.46 11.50 -9.98
CA ALA A 48 6.67 11.58 -8.74
C ALA A 48 6.27 10.19 -8.23
N ALA A 49 5.86 9.29 -9.12
CA ALA A 49 5.57 7.90 -8.78
C ALA A 49 6.82 7.17 -8.26
N LEU A 50 7.96 7.32 -8.94
CA LEU A 50 9.21 6.69 -8.50
C LEU A 50 9.66 7.21 -7.13
N ALA A 51 9.57 8.52 -6.90
CA ALA A 51 9.87 9.14 -5.62
C ALA A 51 8.93 8.62 -4.51
N GLY A 52 7.63 8.56 -4.77
CA GLY A 52 6.65 8.03 -3.82
C GLY A 52 6.86 6.55 -3.50
N ALA A 53 7.20 5.74 -4.51
CA ALA A 53 7.54 4.32 -4.35
C ALA A 53 8.78 4.15 -3.46
N ALA A 54 9.86 4.87 -3.80
CA ALA A 54 11.12 4.80 -3.09
C ALA A 54 10.97 5.28 -1.64
N ALA A 55 10.30 6.41 -1.42
CA ALA A 55 10.09 6.97 -0.09
C ALA A 55 9.28 6.01 0.80
N LEU A 56 8.17 5.46 0.31
CA LEU A 56 7.30 4.60 1.13
C LEU A 56 7.97 3.24 1.40
N ALA A 57 8.63 2.67 0.39
CA ALA A 57 9.38 1.43 0.56
C ALA A 57 10.60 1.60 1.48
N ALA A 58 11.29 2.74 1.44
CA ALA A 58 12.37 3.04 2.37
C ALA A 58 11.86 3.16 3.80
N LEU A 59 10.76 3.89 4.02
CA LEU A 59 10.14 4.03 5.35
C LEU A 59 9.75 2.66 5.92
N TYR A 60 9.07 1.85 5.13
CA TYR A 60 8.64 0.51 5.53
C TYR A 60 9.83 -0.44 5.69
N GLY A 61 10.87 -0.31 4.85
CA GLY A 61 12.11 -1.07 4.94
C GLY A 61 12.87 -0.77 6.23
N ILE A 62 12.97 0.49 6.63
CA ILE A 62 13.59 0.91 7.91
C ILE A 62 12.81 0.29 9.08
N VAL A 63 11.49 0.40 9.08
CA VAL A 63 10.64 -0.20 10.12
C VAL A 63 10.81 -1.72 10.15
N HIS A 64 10.87 -2.37 8.99
CA HIS A 64 11.06 -3.82 8.89
C HIS A 64 12.44 -4.27 9.41
N VAL A 65 13.49 -3.49 9.16
CA VAL A 65 14.85 -3.80 9.67
C VAL A 65 14.94 -3.60 11.18
N ILE A 66 14.35 -2.53 11.71
CA ILE A 66 14.35 -2.23 13.15
C ILE A 66 13.44 -3.20 13.92
N SER A 67 12.27 -3.53 13.36
CA SER A 67 11.29 -4.41 13.98
C SER A 67 10.65 -5.36 12.96
N PRO A 68 11.35 -6.46 12.60
CA PRO A 68 10.84 -7.46 11.65
C PRO A 68 9.56 -8.15 12.12
N ARG A 69 9.28 -8.10 13.43
CA ARG A 69 8.07 -8.65 14.05
C ARG A 69 6.86 -7.72 13.91
N ALA A 70 7.08 -6.41 13.78
CA ALA A 70 6.00 -5.43 13.66
C ALA A 70 5.44 -5.35 12.23
N MET A 71 6.28 -5.57 11.22
CA MET A 71 5.91 -5.42 9.81
C MET A 71 6.58 -6.51 8.97
N GLY A 72 5.83 -7.13 8.06
CA GLY A 72 6.35 -8.20 7.22
C GLY A 72 7.09 -7.67 5.99
N GLY A 73 8.01 -8.45 5.44
CA GLY A 73 8.68 -8.11 4.17
C GLY A 73 7.74 -8.05 2.96
N GLY A 74 6.50 -8.53 3.10
CA GLY A 74 5.43 -8.35 2.11
C GLY A 74 4.91 -6.91 2.06
N ASP A 75 4.79 -6.24 3.21
CA ASP A 75 4.29 -4.88 3.33
C ASP A 75 5.25 -3.88 2.67
N VAL A 76 6.56 -4.12 2.80
CA VAL A 76 7.61 -3.34 2.13
C VAL A 76 7.49 -3.43 0.60
N LYS A 77 7.11 -4.59 0.06
CA LYS A 77 6.93 -4.79 -1.38
C LYS A 77 5.64 -4.14 -1.87
N LEU A 78 4.58 -4.22 -1.08
CA LEU A 78 3.34 -3.51 -1.37
C LEU A 78 3.55 -1.99 -1.36
N ALA A 79 4.38 -1.48 -0.43
CA ALA A 79 4.73 -0.07 -0.34
C ALA A 79 5.33 0.49 -1.63
N LEU A 80 6.05 -0.31 -2.42
CA LEU A 80 6.54 0.13 -3.74
C LEU A 80 5.38 0.50 -4.67
N GLY A 81 4.41 -0.39 -4.85
CA GLY A 81 3.33 -0.14 -5.80
C GLY A 81 2.32 0.87 -5.29
N VAL A 82 1.99 0.81 -4.00
CA VAL A 82 1.11 1.78 -3.35
C VAL A 82 1.74 3.17 -3.31
N GLY A 83 3.02 3.28 -2.95
CA GLY A 83 3.76 4.54 -2.95
C GLY A 83 3.91 5.12 -4.35
N ALA A 84 4.11 4.27 -5.38
CA ALA A 84 4.07 4.69 -6.78
C ALA A 84 2.71 5.27 -7.16
N MET A 85 1.64 4.57 -6.77
CA MET A 85 0.27 4.97 -7.09
C MET A 85 -0.04 6.32 -6.45
N THR A 86 0.12 6.46 -5.14
CA THR A 86 -0.23 7.69 -4.41
C THR A 86 0.71 8.84 -4.75
N GLY A 87 2.01 8.57 -4.92
CA GLY A 87 3.01 9.56 -5.34
C GLY A 87 2.73 10.14 -6.73
N ALA A 88 2.19 9.34 -7.65
CA ALA A 88 1.74 9.86 -8.93
C ALA A 88 0.66 10.95 -8.77
N PHE A 89 -0.22 10.84 -7.76
CA PHE A 89 -1.32 11.79 -7.53
C PHE A 89 -0.94 13.02 -6.69
N GLY A 90 0.27 13.07 -6.13
CA GLY A 90 0.81 14.24 -5.42
C GLY A 90 1.25 13.95 -3.99
N LEU A 91 1.95 14.91 -3.38
CA LEU A 91 2.49 14.77 -2.03
C LEU A 91 1.38 14.57 -0.99
N ASP A 92 0.30 15.33 -1.08
CA ASP A 92 -0.80 15.27 -0.10
C ASP A 92 -1.48 13.89 -0.10
N VAL A 93 -1.71 13.32 -1.29
CA VAL A 93 -2.26 11.97 -1.46
C VAL A 93 -1.32 10.93 -0.89
N TRP A 94 -0.01 11.09 -1.15
CA TRP A 94 1.01 10.20 -0.62
C TRP A 94 1.09 10.24 0.91
N VAL A 95 1.10 11.43 1.51
CA VAL A 95 1.14 11.63 2.97
C VAL A 95 -0.11 11.06 3.62
N LEU A 96 -1.29 11.34 3.06
CA LEU A 96 -2.56 10.83 3.56
C LEU A 96 -2.59 9.29 3.57
N ALA A 97 -2.11 8.65 2.51
CA ALA A 97 -2.01 7.19 2.45
C ALA A 97 -0.96 6.64 3.43
N ALA A 98 0.22 7.27 3.50
CA ALA A 98 1.34 6.85 4.34
C ALA A 98 0.99 6.90 5.84
N LEU A 99 0.24 7.91 6.27
CA LEU A 99 -0.24 8.07 7.65
C LEU A 99 -1.53 7.30 7.91
N GLY A 100 -2.45 7.26 6.94
CA GLY A 100 -3.73 6.57 7.07
C GLY A 100 -3.56 5.07 7.29
N ALA A 101 -2.62 4.43 6.60
CA ALA A 101 -2.37 3.00 6.73
C ALA A 101 -2.03 2.54 8.17
N PRO A 102 -1.00 3.09 8.87
CA PRO A 102 -0.70 2.71 10.24
C PRO A 102 -1.78 3.12 11.25
N ILE A 103 -2.47 4.23 11.04
CA ILE A 103 -3.60 4.63 11.90
C ILE A 103 -4.73 3.60 11.81
N LEU A 104 -5.14 3.23 10.59
CA LEU A 104 -6.17 2.21 10.36
C LEU A 104 -5.75 0.87 10.96
N THR A 105 -4.51 0.43 10.73
CA THR A 105 -4.03 -0.83 11.32
C THR A 105 -4.03 -0.77 12.84
N SER A 106 -3.68 0.37 13.45
CA SER A 106 -3.69 0.54 14.90
C SER A 106 -5.11 0.44 15.48
N VAL A 107 -6.09 1.05 14.81
CA VAL A 107 -7.51 0.93 15.19
C VAL A 107 -7.99 -0.52 15.07
N VAL A 108 -7.67 -1.20 13.97
CA VAL A 108 -8.04 -2.61 13.77
C VAL A 108 -7.34 -3.51 14.78
N ALA A 109 -6.06 -3.25 15.09
CA ALA A 109 -5.30 -3.95 16.11
C ALA A 109 -5.90 -3.78 17.51
N LEU A 110 -6.36 -2.58 17.86
CA LEU A 110 -7.04 -2.33 19.12
C LEU A 110 -8.33 -3.15 19.24
N VAL A 111 -9.17 -3.15 18.19
CA VAL A 111 -10.40 -3.94 18.15
C VAL A 111 -10.11 -5.45 18.20
N ALA A 112 -9.06 -5.90 17.50
CA ALA A 112 -8.63 -7.29 17.51
C ALA A 112 -8.16 -7.74 18.90
N LEU A 113 -7.41 -6.88 19.60
CA LEU A 113 -6.94 -7.13 20.96
C LEU A 113 -8.10 -7.30 21.93
N LEU A 114 -9.12 -6.43 21.85
CA LEU A 114 -10.35 -6.53 22.65
C LEU A 114 -11.14 -7.82 22.36
N ARG A 115 -10.94 -8.45 21.20
CA ARG A 115 -11.57 -9.71 20.78
C ARG A 115 -10.68 -10.94 20.99
N GLY A 116 -9.51 -10.78 21.63
CA GLY A 116 -8.58 -11.89 21.90
C GLY A 116 -7.77 -12.37 20.69
N ASN A 117 -7.72 -11.59 19.60
CA ASN A 117 -6.93 -11.93 18.42
C ASN A 117 -5.50 -11.36 18.53
N ALA A 118 -4.51 -12.22 18.31
CA ALA A 118 -3.10 -11.88 18.53
C ALA A 118 -2.43 -11.07 17.40
N THR A 119 -2.97 -11.08 16.18
CA THR A 119 -2.26 -10.56 14.99
C THR A 119 -3.20 -10.01 13.92
N VAL A 120 -2.88 -8.83 13.39
CA VAL A 120 -3.66 -8.14 12.35
C VAL A 120 -2.83 -7.96 11.08
N PRO A 121 -3.36 -8.31 9.89
CA PRO A 121 -2.70 -8.03 8.62
C PRO A 121 -2.70 -6.52 8.31
N HIS A 122 -1.55 -5.96 7.93
CA HIS A 122 -1.38 -4.53 7.64
C HIS A 122 -1.72 -4.16 6.19
N GLY A 123 -1.63 -5.13 5.26
CA GLY A 123 -1.88 -4.94 3.83
C GLY A 123 -3.26 -4.38 3.48
N PRO A 124 -4.37 -4.85 4.10
CA PRO A 124 -5.70 -4.29 3.87
C PRO A 124 -5.80 -2.81 4.22
N SER A 125 -5.20 -2.39 5.33
CA SER A 125 -5.18 -0.98 5.73
C SER A 125 -4.38 -0.12 4.76
N MET A 126 -3.24 -0.61 4.27
CA MET A 126 -2.47 0.06 3.21
C MET A 126 -3.30 0.23 1.94
N CYS A 127 -3.97 -0.84 1.51
CA CYS A 127 -4.80 -0.81 0.30
C CYS A 127 -5.96 0.17 0.45
N LEU A 128 -6.65 0.14 1.60
CA LEU A 128 -7.80 1.01 1.85
C LEU A 128 -7.41 2.48 1.97
N ALA A 129 -6.35 2.81 2.72
CA ALA A 129 -5.84 4.18 2.83
C ALA A 129 -5.46 4.76 1.46
N SER A 130 -4.84 3.95 0.63
CA SER A 130 -4.36 4.38 -0.69
C SER A 130 -5.48 4.55 -1.70
N ALA A 131 -6.43 3.60 -1.71
CA ALA A 131 -7.64 3.72 -2.52
C ALA A 131 -8.47 4.95 -2.13
N ALA A 132 -8.63 5.21 -0.83
CA ALA A 132 -9.36 6.37 -0.34
C ALA A 132 -8.65 7.68 -0.72
N ALA A 133 -7.34 7.78 -0.48
CA ALA A 133 -6.57 8.98 -0.79
C ALA A 133 -6.59 9.31 -2.28
N VAL A 134 -6.40 8.32 -3.15
CA VAL A 134 -6.49 8.51 -4.61
C VAL A 134 -7.92 8.83 -5.03
N GLY A 135 -8.92 8.15 -4.45
CA GLY A 135 -10.33 8.37 -4.74
C GLY A 135 -10.78 9.81 -4.49
N LEU A 136 -10.27 10.46 -3.43
CA LEU A 136 -10.58 11.86 -3.12
C LEU A 136 -10.14 12.85 -4.21
N VAL A 137 -9.14 12.51 -5.03
CA VAL A 137 -8.63 13.37 -6.11
C VAL A 137 -9.24 13.01 -7.47
N LEU A 138 -9.94 11.88 -7.56
CA LEU A 138 -10.60 11.41 -8.79
C LEU A 138 -12.08 11.82 -8.90
N VAL A 139 -12.66 12.38 -7.84
CA VAL A 139 -14.04 12.92 -7.76
C VAL A 139 -14.01 14.41 -8.06
#